data_AF-A0A6P1M9F8-F1
#
_entry.id   AF-A0A6P1M9F8-F1
#
_cell.length_a   1.000
_cell.length_b   1.000
_cell.length_c   1.000
_cell.angle_alpha   90.00
_cell.angle_beta   90.00
_cell.angle_gamma   90.00
#
_symmetry.space_group_name_H-M   'P 1'
#
loop_
_entity.id
_entity.type
_entity.pdbx_description
1 polymer ?
#
loop_
_entity_poly.entity_id
_entity_poly.type
_entity_poly.pdbx_seq_one_letter_code
_entity_poly.pdbx_strand_id
1 'polypeptide(L)'
;MKHILFCIVLTAFALTWAADEEPAVAAHYKKAVLLRDQNDVAAAIEEVGKGIALNPQEEEWLAKSEVLSAELYLKQGALTSAEVTARQITLLYPETEFATEAQKLLEEINRLTEEESVQAE
;
A
#
# COMPACT_ATOMS: atom_id res chain seq x y z
N MET A 1 -23.81 -49.72 13.21
CA MET A 1 -23.17 -48.82 12.23
C MET A 1 -23.99 -47.54 12.07
N LYS A 2 -24.02 -46.67 13.10
CA LYS A 2 -24.73 -45.37 13.07
C LYS A 2 -23.90 -44.19 13.61
N HIS A 3 -22.63 -44.42 13.98
CA HIS A 3 -21.80 -43.41 14.65
C HIS A 3 -20.77 -42.72 13.73
N ILE A 4 -20.54 -43.21 12.51
CA ILE A 4 -19.51 -42.64 11.62
C ILE A 4 -20.09 -41.49 10.75
N LEU A 5 -21.41 -41.46 10.55
CA LEU A 5 -22.05 -40.47 9.66
C LEU A 5 -22.25 -39.09 10.31
N PHE A 6 -22.06 -38.96 11.63
CA PHE A 6 -22.28 -37.68 12.33
C PHE A 6 -21.02 -36.79 12.36
N CYS A 7 -19.82 -37.35 12.20
CA CYS A 7 -18.59 -36.56 12.21
C CYS A 7 -18.32 -35.83 10.89
N ILE A 8 -18.76 -36.38 9.75
CA ILE A 8 -18.48 -35.81 8.42
C ILE A 8 -19.30 -34.54 8.16
N VAL A 9 -20.49 -34.42 8.77
CA VAL A 9 -21.33 -33.22 8.60
C VAL A 9 -20.82 -32.04 9.42
N LEU A 10 -20.09 -32.29 10.52
CA LEU A 10 -19.52 -31.21 11.35
C LEU A 10 -18.30 -30.55 10.71
N THR A 11 -17.51 -31.30 9.92
CA THR A 11 -16.32 -30.74 9.25
C THR A 11 -16.65 -29.93 8.00
N ALA A 12 -17.84 -30.12 7.42
CA ALA A 12 -18.29 -29.33 6.26
C ALA A 12 -18.82 -27.94 6.67
N PHE A 13 -19.29 -27.77 7.91
CA PHE A 13 -19.83 -26.50 8.41
C PHE A 13 -18.74 -25.52 8.89
N ALA A 14 -17.55 -26.03 9.25
CA ALA A 14 -16.40 -25.20 9.59
C ALA A 14 -15.72 -24.55 8.37
N LEU A 15 -16.02 -25.03 7.14
CA LEU A 15 -15.38 -24.55 5.92
C LEU A 15 -16.13 -23.38 5.25
N THR A 16 -17.28 -22.96 5.79
CA THR A 16 -18.10 -21.87 5.24
C THR A 16 -18.02 -20.56 6.05
N TRP A 17 -17.23 -20.54 7.13
CA TRP A 17 -16.92 -19.36 7.96
C TRP A 17 -15.49 -18.85 7.73
N ALA A 18 -14.89 -19.12 6.58
CA ALA A 18 -13.87 -18.19 6.06
C ALA A 18 -14.63 -16.99 5.46
N ALA A 19 -15.31 -16.21 6.30
CA ALA A 19 -15.79 -14.90 5.87
C ALA A 19 -14.55 -14.09 5.46
N ASP A 20 -14.62 -13.41 4.32
CA ASP A 20 -13.63 -12.46 3.80
C ASP A 20 -13.23 -11.44 4.88
N GLU A 21 -12.34 -11.80 5.79
CA GLU A 21 -11.66 -10.83 6.64
C GLU A 21 -10.69 -10.09 5.75
N GLU A 22 -11.11 -8.89 5.34
CA GLU A 22 -10.25 -7.96 4.62
C GLU A 22 -8.92 -7.81 5.38
N PRO A 23 -7.76 -7.97 4.71
CA PRO A 23 -6.49 -7.90 5.40
C PRO A 23 -6.33 -6.54 6.07
N ALA A 24 -5.76 -6.52 7.27
CA ALA A 24 -5.67 -5.29 8.06
C ALA A 24 -4.97 -4.14 7.31
N VAL A 25 -3.96 -4.46 6.46
CA VAL A 25 -3.32 -3.48 5.57
C VAL A 25 -4.31 -2.81 4.61
N ALA A 26 -5.30 -3.54 4.08
CA ALA A 26 -6.27 -2.99 3.15
C ALA A 26 -7.22 -1.99 3.84
N ALA A 27 -7.62 -2.28 5.07
CA ALA A 27 -8.40 -1.34 5.87
C ALA A 27 -7.63 -0.03 6.14
N HIS A 28 -6.34 -0.14 6.50
CA HIS A 28 -5.47 1.01 6.70
C HIS A 28 -5.24 1.79 5.40
N TYR A 29 -5.00 1.10 4.28
CA TYR A 29 -4.88 1.70 2.95
C TYR A 29 -6.13 2.49 2.57
N LYS A 30 -7.33 1.90 2.68
CA LYS A 30 -8.60 2.56 2.35
C LYS A 30 -8.82 3.82 3.20
N LYS A 31 -8.47 3.74 4.50
CA LYS A 31 -8.55 4.90 5.38
C LYS A 31 -7.57 6.01 4.96
N ALA A 32 -6.35 5.66 4.59
CA ALA A 32 -5.37 6.63 4.11
C ALA A 32 -5.80 7.29 2.81
N VAL A 33 -6.40 6.55 1.87
CA VAL A 33 -7.00 7.12 0.65
C VAL A 33 -8.06 8.16 1.00
N LEU A 34 -8.97 7.85 1.92
CA LEU A 34 -9.99 8.80 2.35
C LEU A 34 -9.38 10.08 2.96
N LEU A 35 -8.34 9.94 3.79
CA LEU A 35 -7.63 11.07 4.40
C LEU A 35 -6.88 11.91 3.35
N ARG A 36 -6.24 11.27 2.38
CA ARG A 36 -5.60 11.94 1.23
C ARG A 36 -6.61 12.79 0.46
N ASP A 37 -7.79 12.24 0.20
CA ASP A 37 -8.87 12.89 -0.54
C ASP A 37 -9.49 14.06 0.27
N GLN A 38 -9.45 13.97 1.60
CA GLN A 38 -9.76 15.07 2.53
C GLN A 38 -8.61 16.10 2.66
N ASN A 39 -7.52 15.90 1.93
CA ASN A 39 -6.30 16.70 1.99
C ASN A 39 -5.55 16.66 3.34
N ASP A 40 -5.88 15.69 4.20
CA ASP A 40 -5.14 15.42 5.45
C ASP A 40 -3.97 14.47 5.15
N VAL A 41 -2.93 15.03 4.50
CA VAL A 41 -1.76 14.28 4.06
C VAL A 41 -1.00 13.65 5.23
N ALA A 42 -0.90 14.37 6.35
CA ALA A 42 -0.18 13.88 7.53
C ALA A 42 -0.87 12.65 8.15
N ALA A 43 -2.20 12.70 8.33
CA ALA A 43 -2.95 11.56 8.83
C ALA A 43 -2.95 10.39 7.84
N ALA A 44 -2.96 10.66 6.53
CA ALA A 44 -2.86 9.63 5.50
C ALA A 44 -1.53 8.85 5.58
N ILE A 45 -0.41 9.56 5.74
CA ILE A 45 0.91 8.94 5.90
C ILE A 45 0.95 8.06 7.16
N GLU A 46 0.40 8.56 8.27
CA GLU A 46 0.33 7.79 9.52
C GLU A 46 -0.44 6.48 9.34
N GLU A 47 -1.59 6.53 8.64
CA GLU A 47 -2.40 5.33 8.42
C GLU A 47 -1.76 4.33 7.45
N VAL A 48 -1.12 4.79 6.38
CA VAL A 48 -0.32 3.91 5.51
C VAL A 48 0.78 3.23 6.33
N GLY A 49 1.50 3.99 7.16
CA GLY A 49 2.56 3.46 8.02
C GLY A 49 2.07 2.38 8.97
N LYS A 50 0.89 2.56 9.57
CA LYS A 50 0.26 1.52 10.41
C LYS A 50 -0.02 0.26 9.60
N GLY A 51 -0.60 0.37 8.40
CA GLY A 51 -0.89 -0.77 7.54
C GLY A 51 0.35 -1.58 7.15
N ILE A 52 1.40 -0.89 6.71
CA ILE A 52 2.68 -1.50 6.33
C ILE A 52 3.35 -2.19 7.53
N ALA A 53 3.32 -1.56 8.71
CA ALA A 53 3.93 -2.10 9.93
C ALA A 53 3.30 -3.41 10.43
N LEU A 54 2.07 -3.74 9.99
CA LEU A 54 1.43 -5.02 10.28
C LEU A 54 2.07 -6.19 9.52
N ASN A 55 3.01 -5.92 8.61
CA ASN A 55 3.72 -6.90 7.78
C ASN A 55 2.74 -7.89 7.11
N PRO A 56 1.86 -7.39 6.23
CA PRO A 56 0.84 -8.22 5.60
C PRO A 56 1.49 -9.31 4.74
N GLN A 57 0.87 -10.49 4.72
CA GLN A 57 1.29 -11.59 3.85
C GLN A 57 0.93 -11.34 2.37
N GLU A 58 0.04 -10.39 2.10
CA GLU A 58 -0.44 -10.07 0.75
C GLU A 58 0.41 -8.95 0.14
N GLU A 59 1.35 -9.35 -0.72
CA GLU A 59 2.29 -8.45 -1.41
C GLU A 59 1.57 -7.35 -2.20
N GLU A 60 0.39 -7.62 -2.77
CA GLU A 60 -0.38 -6.64 -3.55
C GLU A 60 -0.82 -5.44 -2.70
N TRP A 61 -1.31 -5.67 -1.48
CA TRP A 61 -1.71 -4.58 -0.59
C TRP A 61 -0.52 -3.80 -0.04
N LEU A 62 0.61 -4.48 0.15
CA LEU A 62 1.85 -3.83 0.54
C LEU A 62 2.33 -2.90 -0.58
N ALA A 63 2.38 -3.39 -1.82
CA ALA A 63 2.76 -2.59 -2.98
C ALA A 63 1.85 -1.37 -3.18
N LYS A 64 0.53 -1.55 -3.10
CA LYS A 64 -0.44 -0.44 -3.15
C LYS A 64 -0.20 0.60 -2.06
N SER A 65 0.09 0.15 -0.84
CA SER A 65 0.36 1.04 0.30
C SER A 65 1.68 1.80 0.13
N GLU A 66 2.71 1.16 -0.42
CA GLU A 66 4.00 1.81 -0.72
C GLU A 66 3.86 2.86 -1.82
N VAL A 67 3.13 2.57 -2.91
CA VAL A 67 2.84 3.57 -3.95
C VAL A 67 2.14 4.78 -3.35
N LEU A 68 1.08 4.56 -2.56
CA LEU A 68 0.36 5.64 -1.89
C LEU A 68 1.28 6.45 -0.96
N SER A 69 2.21 5.79 -0.26
CA SER A 69 3.22 6.46 0.58
C SER A 69 4.09 7.41 -0.25
N ALA A 70 4.60 6.97 -1.40
CA ALA A 70 5.40 7.80 -2.30
C ALA A 70 4.61 9.01 -2.85
N GLU A 71 3.34 8.80 -3.24
CA GLU A 71 2.45 9.89 -3.66
C GLU A 71 2.22 10.92 -2.55
N LEU A 72 2.03 10.47 -1.31
CA LEU A 72 1.82 11.34 -0.16
C LEU A 72 3.06 12.15 0.19
N TYR A 73 4.25 11.54 0.14
CA TYR A 73 5.51 12.27 0.31
C TYR A 73 5.71 13.32 -0.78
N LEU A 74 5.41 12.97 -2.04
CA LEU A 74 5.47 13.91 -3.14
C LEU A 74 4.51 15.09 -2.91
N LYS A 75 3.27 14.82 -2.50
CA LYS A 75 2.26 15.84 -2.18
C LYS A 75 2.67 16.73 -1.01
N GLN A 76 3.48 16.24 -0.07
CA GLN A 76 4.04 17.01 1.04
C GLN A 76 5.25 17.86 0.62
N GLY A 77 5.81 17.66 -0.58
CA GLY A 77 7.08 18.25 -1.02
C GLY A 77 8.31 17.53 -0.45
N ALA A 78 8.14 16.35 0.15
CA ALA A 78 9.23 15.53 0.67
C ALA A 78 9.87 14.70 -0.46
N LEU A 79 10.48 15.38 -1.44
CA LEU A 79 10.97 14.77 -2.69
C LEU A 79 11.93 13.61 -2.45
N THR A 80 12.87 13.74 -1.51
CA THR A 80 13.81 12.66 -1.17
C THR A 80 13.10 11.42 -0.62
N SER A 81 12.12 11.60 0.26
CA SER A 81 11.35 10.47 0.81
C SER A 81 10.53 9.79 -0.27
N ALA A 82 9.88 10.58 -1.13
CA ALA A 82 9.12 10.07 -2.28
C ALA A 82 10.04 9.27 -3.22
N GLU A 83 11.23 9.77 -3.52
CA GLU A 83 12.20 9.12 -4.41
C GLU A 83 12.65 7.78 -3.85
N VAL A 84 13.06 7.76 -2.58
CA VAL A 84 13.53 6.52 -1.91
C VAL A 84 12.43 5.47 -1.92
N THR A 85 11.19 5.85 -1.57
CA THR A 85 10.06 4.91 -1.58
C THR A 85 9.74 4.44 -3.00
N ALA A 86 9.72 5.33 -4.00
CA ALA A 86 9.46 4.93 -5.39
C ALA A 86 10.56 4.00 -5.95
N ARG A 87 11.83 4.25 -5.63
CA ARG A 87 12.94 3.34 -5.99
C ARG A 87 12.82 1.98 -5.31
N GLN A 88 12.37 1.94 -4.06
CA GLN A 88 12.12 0.68 -3.37
C GLN A 88 11.06 -0.15 -4.11
N ILE A 89 9.95 0.47 -4.53
CA ILE A 89 8.86 -0.23 -5.23
C ILE A 89 9.34 -0.88 -6.53
N THR A 90 10.17 -0.17 -7.32
CA THR A 90 10.72 -0.73 -8.57
C THR A 90 11.67 -1.91 -8.34
N LEU A 91 12.30 -1.98 -7.16
CA LEU A 91 13.18 -3.08 -6.77
C LEU A 91 12.40 -4.27 -6.18
N LEU A 92 11.40 -4.01 -5.34
CA LEU A 92 10.65 -5.04 -4.62
C LEU A 92 9.56 -5.69 -5.48
N TYR A 93 8.93 -4.93 -6.37
CA TYR A 93 7.81 -5.40 -7.19
C TYR A 93 8.11 -5.25 -8.69
N PRO A 94 9.19 -5.84 -9.20
CA PRO A 94 9.58 -5.68 -10.60
C PRO A 94 8.50 -6.22 -11.55
N GLU A 95 8.39 -5.61 -12.74
CA GLU A 95 7.44 -6.01 -13.80
C GLU A 95 5.95 -5.93 -13.42
N THR A 96 5.61 -5.25 -12.33
CA THR A 96 4.23 -4.99 -11.91
C THR A 96 3.72 -3.63 -12.40
N GLU A 97 2.40 -3.41 -12.32
CA GLU A 97 1.81 -2.09 -12.54
C GLU A 97 2.34 -1.06 -11.52
N PHE A 98 2.61 -1.49 -10.28
CA PHE A 98 3.17 -0.65 -9.22
C PHE A 98 4.57 -0.15 -9.55
N ALA A 99 5.42 -0.98 -10.16
CA ALA A 99 6.73 -0.52 -10.64
C ALA A 99 6.59 0.50 -11.78
N THR A 100 5.58 0.36 -12.65
CA THR A 100 5.31 1.32 -13.71
C THR A 100 4.81 2.66 -13.13
N GLU A 101 3.96 2.62 -12.10
CA GLU A 101 3.50 3.81 -11.38
C GLU A 101 4.65 4.49 -10.64
N ALA A 102 5.49 3.73 -9.93
CA ALA A 102 6.66 4.24 -9.26
C ALA A 102 7.68 4.87 -10.24
N GLN A 103 7.83 4.31 -11.44
CA GLN A 103 8.68 4.89 -12.46
C GLN A 103 8.17 6.26 -12.92
N LYS A 104 6.85 6.43 -13.10
CA LYS A 104 6.25 7.73 -13.40
C LYS A 104 6.46 8.73 -12.25
N LEU A 105 6.36 8.29 -11.00
CA LEU A 105 6.66 9.13 -9.84
C LEU A 105 8.12 9.59 -9.84
N LEU A 106 9.07 8.72 -10.20
CA LEU A 106 10.49 9.08 -10.29
C LEU A 106 10.76 10.10 -11.39
N GLU A 107 10.10 9.99 -12.54
CA GLU A 107 10.19 10.98 -13.61
C GLU A 107 9.67 12.35 -13.16
N GLU A 108 8.54 12.36 -12.46
CA GLU A 108 7.97 13.58 -11.86
C GLU A 108 8.90 14.21 -10.82
N ILE A 109 9.43 13.40 -9.91
CA ILE A 109 10.37 13.85 -8.86
C ILE A 109 11.62 14.45 -9.47
N ASN A 110 12.19 13.82 -10.50
CA ASN A 110 13.37 14.35 -11.18
C ASN A 110 13.08 15.73 -11.79
N ARG A 111 11.93 15.89 -12.45
CA ARG A 111 11.52 17.18 -13.02
C ARG A 111 11.40 18.27 -11.95
N LEU A 112 10.73 17.96 -10.83
CA LEU A 112 10.57 18.92 -9.72
C LEU A 112 11.91 19.27 -9.06
N THR A 113 12.82 18.30 -8.92
CA THR A 113 14.15 18.52 -8.35
C THR A 113 15.00 19.42 -9.26
N GLU A 114 14.92 19.24 -10.58
CA GLU A 114 15.57 20.12 -11.55
C GLU A 114 15.00 21.54 -11.47
N GLU A 115 13.68 21.70 -11.41
CA GLU A 115 13.01 23.00 -11.25
C GLU A 115 13.44 23.74 -9.97
N GLU A 116 13.54 23.03 -8.84
CA GLU A 116 14.03 23.58 -7.57
C GLU A 116 15.50 24.04 -7.67
N SER A 117 16.33 23.27 -8.36
CA SER A 117 17.75 23.61 -8.53
C SER A 117 17.95 24.89 -9.36
N VAL A 118 17.14 25.10 -10.40
CA VAL A 118 17.19 26.29 -11.26
C VAL A 118 16.66 27.54 -10.53
N GLN A 119 15.71 27.40 -9.62
CA GLN A 119 15.17 28.52 -8.83
C GLN A 119 16.09 28.96 -7.68
N ALA A 120 17.05 28.11 -7.31
CA ALA A 120 18.01 28.37 -6.23
C ALA A 120 19.26 29.16 -6.69
N GLU A 121 19.43 29.37 -8.01
CA GLU A 121 20.50 30.15 -8.65
C GLU A 121 20.11 31.62 -8.87
#